data_AF-A0A7W1P4T8-F1
#
_entry.id   AF-A0A7W1P4T8-F1
#
_cell.length_a   1.000
_cell.length_b   1.000
_cell.length_c   1.000
_cell.angle_alpha   90.00
_cell.angle_beta   90.00
_cell.angle_gamma   90.00
#
_symmetry.space_group_name_H-M   'P 1'
#
loop_
_entity.id
_entity.type
_entity.pdbx_description
1 polymer ?
#
loop_
_entity_poly.entity_id
_entity_poly.type
_entity_poly.pdbx_seq_one_letter_code
_entity_poly.pdbx_strand_id
1 'polypeptide(L)'
;MVTTAPFEITASPALLAAGAVMAGVLLAACAPRDDPAPPAPAIEVGRPFPAVRLPDAADGRPRSIAEFRGRKVLLHVFASW
;
A
#
# COMPACT_ATOMS: atom_id res chain seq x y z
N MET A 1 -7.01 55.03 -29.09
CA MET A 1 -5.75 54.49 -28.53
C MET A 1 -6.10 53.84 -27.20
N VAL A 2 -6.32 52.53 -27.20
CA VAL A 2 -6.78 51.75 -26.02
C VAL A 2 -5.55 51.15 -25.37
N THR A 3 -5.29 51.47 -24.11
CA THR A 3 -4.18 50.92 -23.32
C THR A 3 -4.67 49.71 -22.51
N THR A 4 -4.10 48.53 -22.75
CA THR A 4 -4.32 47.31 -21.96
C THR A 4 -3.24 47.22 -20.89
N ALA A 5 -3.62 47.38 -19.62
CA ALA A 5 -2.73 47.10 -18.49
C ALA A 5 -2.57 45.58 -18.29
N PRO A 6 -1.36 45.06 -18.00
CA PRO A 6 -1.17 43.65 -17.70
C PRO A 6 -1.68 43.34 -16.29
N PHE A 7 -2.60 42.38 -16.19
CA PHE A 7 -3.06 41.81 -14.93
C PHE A 7 -1.99 40.84 -14.42
N GLU A 8 -1.15 41.28 -13.49
CA GLU A 8 -0.27 40.37 -12.76
C GLU A 8 -1.11 39.50 -11.82
N ILE A 9 -1.13 38.18 -12.08
CA ILE A 9 -1.68 37.20 -11.15
C ILE A 9 -0.69 37.09 -9.99
N THR A 10 -0.81 37.97 -9.00
CA THR A 10 -0.07 37.84 -7.74
C THR A 10 -0.72 36.72 -6.93
N ALA A 11 -0.37 35.46 -7.23
CA ALA A 11 -0.73 34.34 -6.37
C ALA A 11 -0.06 34.56 -5.01
N SER A 12 -0.84 34.81 -3.97
CA SER A 12 -0.31 35.02 -2.61
C SER A 12 0.54 33.81 -2.20
N PRO A 13 1.78 34.03 -1.73
CA PRO A 13 2.67 32.94 -1.33
C PRO A 13 2.07 32.06 -0.21
N ALA A 14 1.16 32.62 0.59
CA ALA A 14 0.39 31.87 1.60
C ALA A 14 -0.54 30.80 1.01
N LEU A 15 -1.14 31.05 -0.17
CA LEU A 15 -2.04 30.10 -0.83
C LEU A 15 -1.27 28.94 -1.46
N LEU A 16 -0.08 29.24 -2.00
CA LEU A 16 0.85 28.23 -2.51
C LEU A 16 1.40 27.36 -1.38
N ALA A 17 1.74 27.98 -0.24
CA ALA A 17 2.19 27.26 0.94
C ALA A 17 1.10 26.32 1.49
N ALA A 18 -0.15 26.78 1.58
CA ALA A 18 -1.27 25.96 2.02
C ALA A 18 -1.55 24.77 1.09
N GLY A 19 -1.49 25.00 -0.24
CA GLY A 19 -1.64 23.95 -1.24
C GLY A 19 -0.55 22.88 -1.16
N ALA A 20 0.72 23.30 -0.99
CA ALA A 20 1.85 22.39 -0.85
C ALA A 20 1.76 21.52 0.42
N VAL A 21 1.32 22.11 1.55
CA VAL A 21 1.10 21.37 2.80
C VAL A 21 -0.01 20.34 2.63
N MET A 22 -1.12 20.69 2.00
CA MET A 22 -2.24 19.76 1.81
C MET A 22 -1.90 18.61 0.86
N ALA A 23 -1.21 18.91 -0.23
CA ALA A 23 -0.70 17.87 -1.14
C ALA A 23 0.28 16.93 -0.42
N GLY A 24 1.16 17.47 0.43
CA GLY A 24 2.09 16.68 1.24
C GLY A 24 1.38 15.72 2.22
N VAL A 25 0.32 16.18 2.90
CA VAL A 25 -0.47 15.36 3.82
C VAL A 25 -1.21 14.24 3.07
N LEU A 26 -1.79 14.53 1.91
CA LEU A 26 -2.48 13.54 1.08
C LEU A 26 -1.53 12.46 0.55
N LEU A 27 -0.35 12.86 0.08
CA LEU A 27 0.68 11.91 -0.38
C LEU A 27 1.19 11.02 0.77
N ALA A 28 1.39 11.59 1.96
CA ALA A 28 1.80 10.82 3.14
C ALA A 28 0.71 9.82 3.61
N ALA A 29 -0.57 10.15 3.43
CA ALA A 29 -1.67 9.26 3.79
C ALA A 29 -1.83 8.06 2.83
N CYS A 30 -1.37 8.19 1.58
CA CYS A 30 -1.41 7.12 0.58
C CYS A 30 -0.12 6.29 0.51
N ALA A 31 0.91 6.65 1.27
CA ALA A 31 2.16 5.90 1.29
C ALA A 31 1.93 4.51 1.94
N PRO A 32 2.41 3.42 1.33
CA PRO A 32 2.40 2.11 1.96
C PRO A 32 3.18 2.21 3.27
N ARG A 33 2.54 1.86 4.39
CA ARG A 33 3.20 1.76 5.68
C ARG A 33 4.05 0.49 5.69
N ASP A 34 5.37 0.65 5.70
CA ASP A 34 6.31 -0.42 6.05
C ASP A 34 6.28 -0.64 7.57
N ASP A 35 5.14 -1.10 8.08
CA ASP A 35 5.07 -1.54 9.47
C ASP A 35 5.95 -2.81 9.61
N PRO A 36 6.93 -2.83 10.52
CA PRO A 36 7.78 -3.99 10.72
C PRO A 36 6.91 -5.19 11.08
N ALA A 37 6.96 -6.22 10.24
CA ALA A 37 6.17 -7.43 10.44
C ALA A 37 6.55 -8.08 11.78
N PRO A 38 5.57 -8.49 12.60
CA PRO A 38 5.86 -9.25 13.81
C PRO A 38 6.65 -10.52 13.46
N PRO A 39 7.49 -11.03 14.39
CA PRO A 39 8.28 -12.22 14.15
C PRO A 39 7.39 -13.37 13.65
N ALA A 40 7.74 -13.96 12.51
CA ALA A 40 7.00 -15.09 11.99
C ALA A 40 7.10 -16.28 12.97
N PRO A 41 5.99 -16.97 13.29
CA PRO A 41 6.05 -18.17 14.10
C PRO A 41 6.90 -19.25 13.40
N ALA A 42 7.68 -19.99 14.18
CA ALA A 42 8.50 -21.08 13.66
C ALA A 42 7.61 -22.15 12.98
N ILE A 43 8.01 -22.56 11.77
CA ILE A 43 7.34 -23.64 11.04
C ILE A 43 8.02 -24.96 11.42
N GLU A 44 7.28 -25.80 12.14
CA GLU A 44 7.77 -27.10 12.63
C GLU A 44 6.94 -28.24 12.04
N VAL A 45 7.60 -29.35 11.70
CA VAL A 45 6.92 -30.56 11.21
C VAL A 45 6.06 -31.17 12.31
N GLY A 46 4.83 -31.56 11.97
CA GLY A 46 3.86 -32.13 12.91
C GLY A 46 3.10 -31.09 13.75
N ARG A 47 3.47 -29.81 13.69
CA ARG A 47 2.69 -28.71 14.27
C ARG A 47 1.68 -28.16 13.26
N PRO A 48 0.57 -27.56 13.72
CA PRO A 48 -0.33 -26.83 12.84
C PRO A 48 0.40 -25.73 12.08
N PHE A 49 0.26 -25.72 10.75
CA PHE A 49 0.80 -24.65 9.93
C PHE A 49 0.18 -23.29 10.32
N PRO A 50 0.96 -22.20 10.39
CA PRO A 50 0.48 -20.87 10.78
C PRO A 50 -0.70 -20.38 9.93
N ALA A 51 -1.61 -19.63 10.55
CA ALA A 51 -2.68 -18.98 9.82
C ALA A 51 -2.12 -17.82 8.98
N VAL A 52 -2.00 -18.03 7.67
CA VAL A 52 -1.55 -17.01 6.71
C VAL A 52 -2.69 -16.57 5.80
N ARG A 53 -2.69 -15.29 5.45
CA ARG A 53 -3.51 -14.69 4.38
C ARG A 53 -2.58 -14.05 3.37
N LEU A 54 -2.76 -14.42 2.10
CA LEU A 54 -1.97 -13.91 0.98
C LEU A 54 -2.92 -13.41 -0.11
N PRO A 55 -2.54 -12.39 -0.90
CA PRO A 55 -3.30 -12.02 -2.08
C PRO A 55 -3.29 -13.16 -3.10
N ASP A 56 -4.44 -13.44 -3.70
CA ASP A 56 -4.56 -14.37 -4.81
C ASP A 56 -3.90 -13.81 -6.06
N ALA A 57 -3.21 -14.67 -6.82
CA ALA A 57 -2.45 -14.25 -8.00
C ALA A 57 -3.35 -13.82 -9.19
N ALA A 58 -4.59 -14.29 -9.26
CA ALA A 58 -5.49 -14.01 -10.36
C ALA A 58 -6.27 -12.69 -10.16
N ASP A 59 -6.76 -12.42 -8.95
CA ASP A 59 -7.63 -11.26 -8.68
C ASP A 59 -7.14 -10.34 -7.55
N GLY A 60 -6.01 -10.66 -6.91
CA GLY A 60 -5.44 -9.88 -5.81
C GLY A 60 -6.22 -9.95 -4.51
N ARG A 61 -7.34 -10.68 -4.45
CA ARG A 61 -8.17 -10.74 -3.25
C ARG A 61 -7.47 -11.53 -2.14
N PRO A 62 -7.59 -11.12 -0.88
CA PRO A 62 -7.01 -11.88 0.22
C PRO A 62 -7.62 -13.28 0.31
N ARG A 63 -6.77 -14.31 0.32
CA ARG A 63 -7.15 -15.70 0.55
C ARG A 63 -6.41 -16.28 1.75
N SER A 64 -7.11 -17.02 2.61
CA SER A 64 -6.53 -17.71 3.76
C SER A 64 -6.16 -19.15 3.45
N ILE A 65 -5.05 -19.63 4.02
CA ILE A 65 -4.70 -21.06 3.95
C ILE A 65 -5.73 -21.97 4.64
N ALA A 66 -6.51 -21.43 5.59
CA ALA A 66 -7.55 -22.17 6.29
C ALA A 66 -8.71 -22.61 5.37
N GLU A 67 -8.91 -21.94 4.22
CA GLU A 67 -9.92 -22.29 3.23
C GLU A 67 -9.59 -23.62 2.50
N PHE A 68 -8.37 -24.11 2.64
CA PHE A 68 -7.90 -25.36 2.01
C PHE A 68 -7.87 -26.55 2.97
N ARG A 69 -8.41 -26.43 4.19
CA ARG A 69 -8.51 -27.54 5.15
C ARG A 69 -9.31 -28.71 4.55
N GLY A 70 -8.98 -29.93 4.99
CA GLY A 70 -9.55 -31.17 4.44
C GLY A 70 -8.93 -31.61 3.10
N ARG A 71 -7.99 -30.85 2.54
CA ARG A 71 -7.26 -31.18 1.30
C ARG A 71 -5.76 -31.26 1.57
N LYS A 72 -5.02 -31.98 0.71
CA LYS A 72 -3.56 -31.88 0.68
C LYS A 72 -3.20 -30.55 0.00
N VAL A 73 -2.37 -29.74 0.66
CA VAL A 73 -2.02 -28.38 0.24
C VAL A 73 -0.51 -28.26 0.17
N LEU A 74 0.00 -27.69 -0.93
CA LEU A 74 1.40 -27.35 -1.11
C LEU A 74 1.51 -25.82 -1.18
N LEU A 75 2.28 -25.22 -0.27
CA LEU A 75 2.66 -23.81 -0.34
C LEU A 75 4.01 -23.72 -1.04
N HIS A 76 4.03 -23.11 -2.22
CA HIS A 76 5.25 -22.92 -3.00
C HIS A 76 5.62 -21.44 -3.00
N VAL A 77 6.78 -21.11 -2.42
CA VAL A 77 7.35 -19.76 -2.44
C VAL A 77 8.46 -19.74 -3.48
N PHE A 78 8.35 -18.88 -4.48
CA PHE A 78 9.31 -18.79 -5.58
C PHE A 78 9.51 -17.33 -5.99
N ALA A 79 10.57 -17.09 -6.74
CA ALA A 79 10.91 -15.83 -7.36
C ALA A 79 11.18 -16.08 -8.86
N SER A 80 10.71 -15.20 -9.74
CA SER A 80 10.79 -15.38 -11.20
C SER A 80 11.94 -14.60 -11.87
N TRP A 81 12.74 -13.90 -11.09
CA TRP A 81 13.80 -13.01 -11.57
C TRP A 81 15.14 -13.74 -11.70
#